data_AF-A0A246GGG9-F1
#
_entry.id   AF-A0A246GGG9-F1
#
_cell.length_a   1.000
_cell.length_b   1.000
_cell.length_c   1.000
_cell.angle_alpha   90.00
_cell.angle_beta   90.00
_cell.angle_gamma   90.00
#
_symmetry.space_group_name_H-M   'P 1'
#
loop_
_entity.id
_entity.type
_entity.pdbx_description
1 polymer ?
#
loop_
_entity_poly.entity_id
_entity_poly.type
_entity_poly.pdbx_seq_one_letter_code
_entity_poly.pdbx_strand_id
1 'polypeptide(L)'
;MYRIFSSLGVVLAGLLLLSDVTLDFLGITFDNIYGFNSTSNFVFFVSQWISYLLIIVMVQLKPYRLSYISPIYINLLSLYWLFFSIKGDTKEYFYISVFGASILFLLLITFISFAFRKEKEENERVQFLEKFFDLTVLMVRKRNEVRDNG
;
A
#
# COMPACT_ATOMS: atom_id res chain seq x y z
N MET A 1 -16.71 -8.20 2.00
CA MET A 1 -16.59 -8.67 0.60
C MET A 1 -15.69 -7.77 -0.25
N TYR A 2 -15.97 -6.47 -0.37
CA TYR A 2 -15.16 -5.52 -1.14
C TYR A 2 -13.67 -5.51 -0.78
N ARG A 3 -13.32 -5.66 0.51
CA ARG A 3 -11.93 -5.74 0.96
C ARG A 3 -11.18 -6.98 0.47
N ILE A 4 -11.86 -8.11 0.34
CA ILE A 4 -11.24 -9.35 -0.13
C ILE A 4 -10.94 -9.21 -1.63
N PHE A 5 -11.90 -8.69 -2.39
CA PHE A 5 -11.73 -8.45 -3.82
C PHE A 5 -10.61 -7.45 -4.11
N SER A 6 -10.56 -6.33 -3.38
CA SER A 6 -9.49 -5.35 -3.56
C SER A 6 -8.11 -5.90 -3.16
N SER A 7 -8.07 -6.72 -2.11
CA SER A 7 -6.85 -7.40 -1.66
C SER A 7 -6.31 -8.36 -2.71
N LEU A 8 -7.20 -9.16 -3.32
CA LEU A 8 -6.86 -10.01 -4.46
C LEU A 8 -6.37 -9.17 -5.65
N GLY A 9 -7.02 -8.04 -5.94
CA GLY A 9 -6.60 -7.11 -6.98
C GLY A 9 -5.19 -6.56 -6.76
N VAL A 10 -4.83 -6.20 -5.52
CA VAL A 10 -3.46 -5.74 -5.19
C VAL A 10 -2.44 -6.85 -5.34
N VAL A 11 -2.77 -8.09 -4.93
CA VAL A 11 -1.88 -9.24 -5.11
C VAL A 11 -1.69 -9.55 -6.60
N LEU A 12 -2.75 -9.52 -7.39
CA LEU A 12 -2.69 -9.69 -8.85
C LEU A 12 -1.85 -8.59 -9.50
N ALA A 13 -1.97 -7.34 -9.05
CA ALA A 13 -1.13 -6.25 -9.53
C ALA A 13 0.36 -6.53 -9.27
N GLY A 14 0.69 -7.07 -8.10
CA GLY A 14 2.05 -7.54 -7.81
C GLY A 14 2.47 -8.66 -8.77
N LEU A 15 1.68 -9.72 -8.89
CA LEU A 15 1.99 -10.84 -9.79
C LEU A 15 2.15 -10.42 -11.27
N LEU A 16 1.44 -9.38 -11.71
CA LEU A 16 1.54 -8.84 -13.07
C LEU A 16 2.96 -8.35 -13.39
N LEU A 17 3.73 -7.94 -12.38
CA LEU A 17 5.14 -7.56 -12.51
C LEU A 17 6.08 -8.74 -12.82
N LEU A 18 5.61 -9.99 -12.69
CA LEU A 18 6.37 -11.22 -13.05
C LEU A 18 6.02 -11.73 -14.46
N SER A 19 5.26 -10.95 -15.22
CA SER A 19 4.83 -11.32 -16.58
C SER A 19 6.00 -11.43 -17.56
N ASP A 20 7.04 -10.63 -17.39
CA ASP A 20 8.26 -10.69 -18.19
C ASP A 20 8.97 -12.04 -18.03
N VAL A 21 9.12 -12.53 -16.80
CA VAL A 21 9.70 -13.85 -16.50
C VAL A 21 8.82 -14.96 -17.06
N THR A 22 7.50 -14.81 -16.96
CA THR A 22 6.55 -15.80 -17.46
C THR A 22 6.60 -15.93 -18.98
N LEU A 23 6.70 -14.80 -19.70
CA LEU A 23 6.82 -14.80 -21.16
C LEU A 23 8.18 -15.30 -21.64
N ASP A 24 9.25 -14.95 -20.92
CA ASP A 24 10.60 -15.46 -21.22
C ASP A 24 10.67 -16.98 -21.03
N PHE A 25 10.06 -17.51 -19.96
CA PHE A 25 9.93 -18.96 -19.74
C PHE A 25 9.12 -19.66 -20.84
N LEU A 26 8.09 -19.00 -21.38
CA LEU A 26 7.26 -19.52 -22.48
C LEU A 26 7.89 -19.29 -23.87
N GLY A 27 9.02 -18.59 -23.95
CA GLY A 27 9.69 -18.26 -25.22
C GLY A 27 8.90 -17.32 -26.13
N ILE A 28 7.97 -16.54 -25.57
CA ILE A 28 7.13 -15.62 -26.34
C ILE A 28 7.92 -14.35 -26.65
N THR A 29 8.05 -14.02 -27.93
CA THR A 29 8.71 -12.81 -28.41
C THR A 29 7.73 -11.92 -29.17
N PHE A 30 7.92 -10.61 -29.09
CA PHE A 30 7.15 -9.63 -29.85
C PHE A 30 8.03 -9.03 -30.93
N ASP A 31 7.50 -8.92 -32.15
CA ASP A 31 8.21 -8.30 -33.27
C ASP A 31 8.32 -6.78 -33.10
N ASN A 32 7.34 -6.16 -32.43
CA ASN A 32 7.33 -4.72 -32.18
C ASN A 32 7.53 -4.42 -30.69
N ILE A 33 8.78 -4.10 -30.34
CA ILE A 33 9.20 -3.77 -28.98
C ILE A 33 9.47 -2.27 -28.79
N TYR A 34 8.96 -1.38 -29.66
CA TYR A 34 8.96 0.09 -29.48
C TYR A 34 10.29 0.72 -29.00
N GLY A 35 11.44 0.20 -29.47
CA GLY A 35 12.77 0.71 -29.11
C GLY A 35 13.37 0.16 -27.82
N PHE A 36 12.73 -0.82 -27.17
CA PHE A 36 13.31 -1.54 -26.03
C PHE A 36 14.35 -2.57 -26.49
N ASN A 37 15.33 -2.85 -25.61
CA ASN A 37 16.43 -3.77 -25.93
C ASN A 37 16.02 -5.25 -25.98
N SER A 38 14.88 -5.63 -25.39
CA SER A 38 14.36 -6.99 -25.39
C SER A 38 12.85 -7.01 -25.17
N THR A 39 12.18 -8.08 -25.60
CA THR A 39 10.76 -8.33 -25.33
C THR A 39 10.49 -8.36 -23.82
N SER A 40 11.36 -9.03 -23.05
CA SER A 40 11.25 -9.09 -21.58
C SER A 40 11.27 -7.70 -20.94
N ASN A 41 12.19 -6.83 -21.34
CA ASN A 41 12.25 -5.46 -20.84
C ASN A 41 10.97 -4.67 -21.18
N PHE A 42 10.52 -4.76 -22.43
CA PHE A 42 9.29 -4.09 -22.87
C PHE A 42 8.09 -4.50 -22.01
N VAL A 43 7.89 -5.81 -21.84
CA VAL A 43 6.80 -6.37 -21.04
C VAL A 43 6.92 -5.92 -19.59
N PHE A 44 8.12 -6.00 -19.01
CA PHE A 44 8.36 -5.60 -17.63
C PHE A 44 7.90 -4.15 -17.39
N PHE A 45 8.32 -3.21 -18.24
CA PHE A 45 7.95 -1.79 -18.11
C PHE A 45 6.45 -1.55 -18.31
N VAL A 46 5.83 -2.18 -19.32
CA VAL A 46 4.38 -2.07 -19.54
C VAL A 46 3.60 -2.61 -18.35
N SER A 47 3.99 -3.76 -17.85
CA SER A 47 3.41 -4.41 -16.68
C SER A 47 3.57 -3.59 -15.41
N GLN A 48 4.69 -2.88 -15.27
CA GLN A 48 4.92 -1.95 -14.17
C GLN A 48 3.90 -0.81 -14.14
N TRP A 49 3.65 -0.17 -15.29
CA TRP A 49 2.65 0.88 -15.41
C TRP A 49 1.23 0.37 -15.15
N ILE A 50 0.86 -0.79 -15.72
CA ILE A 50 -0.46 -1.40 -15.50
C ILE A 50 -0.65 -1.75 -14.02
N SER A 51 0.37 -2.32 -13.38
CA SER A 51 0.35 -2.66 -11.96
C SER A 51 0.12 -1.42 -11.09
N TYR A 52 0.82 -0.31 -11.34
CA TYR A 52 0.65 0.92 -10.59
C TYR A 52 -0.76 1.51 -10.72
N LEU A 53 -1.30 1.54 -11.95
CA LEU A 53 -2.68 1.99 -12.16
C LEU A 53 -3.68 1.09 -11.44
N LEU A 54 -3.49 -0.22 -11.48
CA LEU A 54 -4.36 -1.18 -10.80
C LEU A 54 -4.30 -1.01 -9.28
N ILE A 55 -3.11 -0.81 -8.71
CA ILE A 55 -2.95 -0.55 -7.27
C ILE A 55 -3.67 0.73 -6.87
N ILE A 56 -3.55 1.83 -7.63
CA ILE A 56 -4.23 3.09 -7.33
C ILE A 56 -5.74 2.88 -7.22
N VAL A 57 -6.33 2.15 -8.16
CA VAL A 57 -7.78 1.83 -8.14
C VAL A 57 -8.13 0.95 -6.94
N MET A 58 -7.35 -0.11 -6.70
CA MET A 58 -7.64 -1.08 -5.63
C MET A 58 -7.46 -0.49 -4.23
N VAL A 59 -6.52 0.44 -4.03
CA VAL A 59 -6.29 1.14 -2.76
C VAL A 59 -7.53 1.90 -2.29
N GLN A 60 -8.30 2.50 -3.21
CA GLN A 60 -9.54 3.23 -2.88
C GLN A 60 -10.57 2.34 -2.17
N LEU A 61 -10.52 1.03 -2.43
CA LEU A 61 -11.41 0.03 -1.83
C LEU A 61 -10.90 -0.49 -0.48
N LYS A 62 -9.85 0.10 0.09
CA LYS A 62 -9.27 -0.21 1.42
C LYS A 62 -8.92 -1.70 1.59
N PRO A 63 -7.98 -2.24 0.78
CA PRO A 63 -7.53 -3.62 0.88
C PRO A 63 -6.83 -3.88 2.22
N TYR A 64 -6.67 -5.16 2.57
CA TYR A 64 -5.94 -5.55 3.76
C TYR A 64 -4.46 -5.15 3.66
N ARG A 65 -3.88 -4.72 4.78
CA ARG A 65 -2.49 -4.25 4.83
C ARG A 65 -1.49 -5.30 4.33
N LEU A 66 -1.77 -6.57 4.59
CA LEU A 66 -0.93 -7.69 4.14
C LEU A 66 -0.85 -7.81 2.62
N SER A 67 -1.87 -7.37 1.88
CA SER A 67 -1.89 -7.45 0.42
C SER A 67 -0.84 -6.57 -0.24
N TYR A 68 -0.39 -5.52 0.45
CA TYR A 68 0.69 -4.66 -0.04
C TYR A 68 2.07 -5.30 -0.01
N ILE A 69 2.25 -6.46 0.67
CA ILE A 69 3.53 -7.19 0.65
C ILE A 69 3.97 -7.50 -0.77
N SER A 70 3.04 -7.95 -1.61
CA SER A 70 3.35 -8.38 -2.98
C SER A 70 3.95 -7.24 -3.82
N PRO A 71 3.28 -6.08 -3.98
CA PRO A 71 3.88 -4.97 -4.71
C PRO A 71 5.11 -4.39 -4.00
N ILE A 72 5.15 -4.32 -2.66
CA ILE A 72 6.34 -3.83 -1.94
C ILE A 72 7.56 -4.72 -2.25
N TYR A 73 7.40 -6.03 -2.20
CA TYR A 73 8.46 -7.00 -2.46
C TYR A 73 9.03 -6.83 -3.86
N ILE A 74 8.18 -6.73 -4.87
CA ILE A 74 8.63 -6.65 -6.26
C ILE A 74 9.24 -5.29 -6.57
N ASN A 75 8.73 -4.19 -6.01
CA ASN A 75 9.39 -2.89 -6.16
C ASN A 75 10.76 -2.86 -5.47
N LEU A 76 10.90 -3.46 -4.29
CA LEU A 76 12.21 -3.60 -3.63
C LEU A 76 13.15 -4.51 -4.42
N LEU A 77 12.62 -5.54 -5.07
CA LEU A 77 13.38 -6.39 -5.99
C LEU A 77 13.97 -5.54 -7.12
N SER A 78 13.14 -4.76 -7.82
CA SER A 78 13.58 -3.88 -8.91
C SER A 78 14.58 -2.82 -8.43
N LEU A 79 14.37 -2.26 -7.24
CA LEU A 79 15.25 -1.26 -6.65
C LEU A 79 16.61 -1.88 -6.28
N TYR A 80 16.64 -3.10 -5.75
CA TYR A 80 17.88 -3.83 -5.50
C TYR A 80 18.67 -4.06 -6.79
N TRP A 81 18.00 -4.51 -7.87
CA TRP A 81 18.63 -4.70 -9.17
C TRP A 81 19.27 -3.42 -9.74
N LEU A 82 18.73 -2.25 -9.39
CA LEU A 82 19.30 -0.95 -9.79
C LEU A 82 20.61 -0.64 -9.07
N PHE A 83 20.75 -1.04 -7.80
CA PHE A 83 21.94 -0.76 -7.00
C PHE A 83 23.00 -1.87 -7.05
N PHE A 84 22.60 -3.11 -7.34
CA PHE A 84 23.49 -4.27 -7.32
C PHE A 84 23.44 -5.02 -8.66
N SER A 85 24.53 -4.92 -9.43
CA SER A 85 24.75 -5.80 -10.59
C SER A 85 25.09 -7.19 -10.09
N ILE A 86 24.24 -8.18 -10.39
CA ILE A 86 24.42 -9.57 -9.95
C ILE A 86 25.61 -10.18 -10.71
N LYS A 87 26.81 -10.06 -10.15
CA LYS A 87 28.02 -10.78 -10.59
C LYS A 87 28.39 -11.83 -9.55
N GLY A 88 28.02 -13.10 -9.79
CA GLY A 88 28.45 -14.30 -9.04
C GLY A 88 27.93 -14.44 -7.59
N ASP A 89 27.66 -15.69 -7.15
CA ASP A 89 27.31 -16.26 -5.80
C ASP A 89 26.35 -15.53 -4.84
N THR A 90 26.04 -14.27 -5.08
CA THR A 90 25.18 -13.41 -4.26
C THR A 90 23.69 -13.62 -4.53
N LYS A 91 23.33 -14.48 -5.49
CA LYS A 91 21.94 -14.83 -5.83
C LYS A 91 21.20 -15.52 -4.68
N GLU A 92 21.90 -16.25 -3.81
CA GLU A 92 21.24 -16.94 -2.68
C GLU A 92 20.82 -15.95 -1.58
N TYR A 93 21.65 -14.96 -1.27
CA TYR A 93 21.35 -13.92 -0.28
C TYR A 93 20.41 -12.82 -0.83
N PHE A 94 20.25 -12.75 -2.14
CA PHE A 94 19.38 -11.79 -2.82
C PHE A 94 17.91 -11.92 -2.39
N TYR A 95 17.32 -13.12 -2.49
CA TYR A 95 15.91 -13.30 -2.16
C TYR A 95 15.63 -13.05 -0.67
N ILE A 96 16.56 -13.47 0.20
CA ILE A 96 16.46 -13.30 1.65
C ILE A 96 16.56 -11.82 2.03
N SER A 97 17.50 -11.08 1.43
CA SER A 97 17.68 -9.65 1.72
C SER A 97 16.48 -8.81 1.26
N VAL A 98 15.94 -9.08 0.06
CA VAL A 98 14.74 -8.39 -0.45
C VAL A 98 13.51 -8.74 0.40
N PHE A 99 13.37 -9.99 0.82
CA PHE A 99 12.29 -10.41 1.72
C PHE A 99 12.40 -9.72 3.09
N GLY A 100 13.59 -9.67 3.68
CA GLY A 100 13.85 -8.96 4.94
C GLY A 100 13.54 -7.46 4.84
N ALA A 101 13.97 -6.81 3.76
CA ALA A 101 13.66 -5.41 3.48
C ALA A 101 12.13 -5.18 3.35
N SER A 102 11.42 -6.11 2.72
CA SER A 102 9.96 -6.04 2.57
C SER A 102 9.23 -6.12 3.91
N ILE A 103 9.67 -7.01 4.80
CA ILE A 103 9.15 -7.10 6.18
C ILE A 103 9.43 -5.81 6.94
N LEU A 104 10.66 -5.29 6.85
CA LEU A 104 11.05 -4.04 7.53
C LEU A 104 10.18 -2.88 7.06
N PHE A 105 9.93 -2.78 5.75
CA PHE A 105 9.06 -1.75 5.18
C PHE A 105 7.61 -1.88 5.69
N LEU A 106 7.11 -3.10 5.82
CA LEU A 106 5.78 -3.35 6.39
C LEU A 106 5.70 -2.97 7.88
N LEU A 107 6.75 -3.29 8.65
CA LEU A 107 6.86 -2.87 10.05
C LEU A 107 6.88 -1.34 10.16
N LEU A 108 7.61 -0.66 9.28
CA LEU A 108 7.67 0.80 9.24
C LEU A 108 6.30 1.41 8.91
N ILE A 109 5.58 0.88 7.91
CA ILE A 109 4.20 1.29 7.60
C ILE A 109 3.27 1.06 8.80
N THR A 110 3.44 -0.06 9.52
CA THR A 110 2.65 -0.38 10.70
C THR A 110 2.95 0.57 11.86
N PHE A 111 4.21 0.91 12.07
CA PHE A 111 4.65 1.86 13.09
C PHE A 111 4.12 3.27 12.81
N ILE A 112 4.23 3.74 11.57
CA ILE A 112 3.65 5.01 11.13
C ILE A 112 2.13 5.00 11.38
N SER A 113 1.45 3.93 10.97
CA SER A 113 0.00 3.80 11.19
C SER A 113 -0.38 3.81 12.68
N PHE A 114 0.46 3.25 13.54
CA PHE A 114 0.27 3.24 14.99
C PHE A 114 0.44 4.65 15.57
N ALA A 115 1.50 5.37 15.15
CA ALA A 115 1.74 6.75 15.56
C ALA A 115 0.56 7.67 15.22
N PHE A 116 0.08 7.62 13.97
CA PHE A 116 -1.09 8.41 13.53
C PHE A 116 -2.40 8.02 14.23
N ARG A 117 -2.56 6.73 14.58
CA ARG A 117 -3.77 6.29 15.29
C ARG A 117 -3.83 6.86 16.71
N LYS A 118 -2.69 6.94 17.40
CA LYS A 118 -2.60 7.54 18.73
C LYS A 118 -3.02 9.02 18.70
N GLU A 119 -2.51 9.77 17.72
CA GLU A 119 -2.86 11.18 17.52
C GLU A 119 -4.34 11.38 17.18
N LYS A 120 -4.93 10.47 16.37
CA LYS A 120 -6.36 10.51 16.05
C LYS A 120 -7.25 10.21 17.27
N GLU A 121 -6.89 9.22 18.08
CA GLU A 121 -7.63 8.88 19.30
C GLU A 121 -7.58 10.01 20.33
N GLU A 122 -6.47 10.74 20.41
CA GLU A 122 -6.33 11.92 21.27
C GLU A 122 -7.23 13.08 20.80
N ASN A 123 -7.20 13.39 19.50
CA ASN A 123 -8.07 14.41 18.91
C ASN A 123 -9.56 14.08 19.03
N GLU A 124 -9.96 12.82 18.84
CA GLU A 124 -11.36 12.39 19.01
C GLU A 124 -11.84 12.57 20.46
N ARG A 125 -10.98 12.32 21.45
CA ARG A 125 -11.30 12.55 22.87
C ARG A 125 -11.47 14.04 23.19
N VAL A 126 -10.59 14.89 22.67
CA VAL A 126 -10.70 16.35 22.84
C VAL A 126 -12.01 16.86 22.22
N GLN A 127 -12.33 16.47 20.99
CA GLN A 127 -13.60 16.84 20.35
C GLN A 127 -14.83 16.31 21.10
N PHE A 128 -14.75 15.13 21.70
CA PHE A 128 -15.84 14.58 22.51
C PHE A 128 -16.04 15.40 23.79
N LEU A 129 -14.95 15.80 24.46
CA LEU A 129 -15.00 16.65 25.66
C LEU A 129 -15.58 18.04 25.35
N GLU A 130 -15.18 18.66 24.23
CA GLU A 130 -15.74 19.93 23.76
C GLU A 130 -17.26 19.83 23.55
N LYS A 131 -17.71 18.80 22.83
CA LYS A 131 -19.14 18.57 22.62
C LYS A 131 -19.91 18.34 23.93
N PHE A 132 -19.31 17.63 24.87
CA PHE A 132 -19.94 17.36 26.17
C PHE A 132 -20.05 18.63 27.02
N PHE A 133 -19.04 19.49 26.97
CA PHE A 133 -19.05 20.79 27.63
C PHE A 133 -20.13 21.70 27.04
N ASP A 134 -20.20 21.81 25.71
CA ASP A 134 -21.23 22.59 25.02
C ASP A 134 -22.65 22.14 25.37
N LEU A 135 -22.88 20.83 25.42
CA LEU A 135 -24.16 20.23 25.85
C LEU A 135 -24.50 20.61 27.30
N THR A 136 -23.53 20.59 28.19
CA THR A 136 -23.72 20.94 29.60
C THR A 136 -24.07 22.42 29.75
N VAL A 137 -23.36 23.30 29.04
CA VAL A 137 -23.64 24.74 29.00
C VAL A 137 -25.05 25.02 28.46
N LEU A 138 -25.43 24.35 27.37
CA LEU A 138 -26.77 24.46 26.80
C LEU A 138 -27.85 24.00 27.78
N MET A 139 -27.63 22.89 28.50
CA MET A 139 -28.58 22.41 29.52
C MET A 139 -28.72 23.37 30.69
N VAL A 140 -27.62 23.96 31.17
CA VAL A 140 -27.64 24.97 32.24
C VAL A 140 -28.38 26.23 31.79
N ARG A 141 -28.08 26.72 30.59
CA ARG A 141 -28.77 27.88 30.01
C ARG A 141 -30.27 27.63 29.88
N LYS A 142 -30.66 26.49 29.31
CA LYS A 142 -32.07 26.09 29.16
C LYS A 142 -32.76 25.94 30.52
N ARG A 143 -32.08 25.41 31.53
CA ARG A 143 -32.61 25.33 32.90
C ARG A 143 -32.87 26.72 33.49
N ASN A 144 -31.98 27.68 33.27
CA ASN A 144 -32.15 29.05 33.78
C ASN A 144 -33.30 29.77 33.05
N GLU A 145 -33.41 29.62 31.72
CA GLU A 145 -34.53 30.17 30.95
C GLU A 145 -35.90 29.61 31.38
N VAL A 146 -35.97 28.34 31.80
CA VAL A 146 -37.20 27.75 32.36
C VAL A 146 -37.50 28.28 33.77
N ARG A 147 -36.47 28.65 34.54
CA ARG A 147 -36.60 29.19 35.90
C ARG A 147 -37.03 30.65 35.94
N ASP A 148 -36.64 31.44 34.95
CA ASP A 148 -37.01 32.86 34.85
C ASP A 148 -38.41 33.10 34.24
N ASN A 149 -39.01 32.07 33.61
CA ASN A 149 -40.32 32.14 32.95
C ASN A 149 -41.46 31.45 33.72
N GLY A 150 -41.22 30.92 34.92
CA GLY A 150 -42.22 30.26 35.78
C GLY A 150 -42.32 30.90 37.15
#